data_AF-A0A497I9C6-F1
#
_entry.id   AF-A0A497I9C6-F1
#
_cell.length_a   1.000
_cell.length_b   1.000
_cell.length_c   1.000
_cell.angle_alpha   90.00
_cell.angle_beta   90.00
_cell.angle_gamma   90.00
#
_symmetry.space_group_name_H-M   'P 1'
#
loop_
_entity.id
_entity.type
_entity.pdbx_description
1 polymer ?
#
loop_
_entity_poly.entity_id
_entity_poly.type
_entity_poly.pdbx_seq_one_letter_code
_entity_poly.pdbx_strand_id
1 'polypeptide(L)'
;MDVLLIVVVSAICSFLNTFIYESLAKKDVVLKELNKEMNALRKKLREVEVGSKEFLEIQKKLLNLSKELTMKSLPKTIISGLPSYVILILGVTYLNLFPDWLSLILFIILSMIFSTLTRKFLQRKEEGK
;
A
#
# COMPACT_ATOMS: atom_id res chain seq x y z
N MET A 1 -7.18 15.68 22.72
CA MET A 1 -6.61 14.33 22.88
C MET A 1 -5.13 14.46 23.20
N ASP A 2 -4.60 13.66 24.13
CA ASP A 2 -3.16 13.58 24.33
C ASP A 2 -2.46 13.04 23.08
N VAL A 3 -1.39 13.72 22.65
CA VAL A 3 -0.57 13.35 21.49
C VAL A 3 -0.13 11.88 21.55
N LEU A 4 0.13 11.38 22.75
CA LEU A 4 0.49 9.98 23.00
C LEU A 4 -0.60 9.00 22.52
N LEU A 5 -1.88 9.32 22.75
CA LEU A 5 -2.99 8.48 22.31
C LEU A 5 -3.10 8.46 20.78
N ILE A 6 -2.89 9.61 20.12
CA ILE A 6 -2.85 9.70 18.65
C ILE A 6 -1.75 8.77 18.10
N VAL A 7 -0.54 8.85 18.68
CA VAL A 7 0.60 8.03 18.26
C VAL A 7 0.30 6.53 18.41
N VAL A 8 -0.24 6.12 19.55
CA VAL A 8 -0.58 4.70 19.80
C VAL A 8 -1.65 4.21 18.83
N VAL A 9 -2.72 4.99 18.63
CA VAL A 9 -3.81 4.63 17.70
C VAL A 9 -3.30 4.55 16.25
N SER A 10 -2.48 5.51 15.81
CA SER A 10 -1.84 5.47 14.48
C SER A 10 -0.96 4.23 14.29
N ALA A 11 -0.19 3.84 15.31
CA ALA A 11 0.65 2.65 15.25
C ALA A 11 -0.19 1.37 15.14
N ILE A 12 -1.24 1.22 15.95
CA ILE A 12 -2.16 0.07 15.91
C ILE A 12 -2.87 -0.02 14.55
N CYS A 13 -3.43 1.08 14.06
CA CYS A 13 -4.05 1.16 12.72
C CYS A 13 -3.09 0.69 11.63
N SER A 14 -1.87 1.21 11.66
CA SER A 14 -0.86 0.91 10.65
C SER A 14 -0.44 -0.55 10.68
N PHE A 15 -0.31 -1.12 11.87
CA PHE A 15 -0.01 -2.52 12.05
C PHE A 15 -1.13 -3.41 11.52
N LEU A 16 -2.38 -3.15 11.91
CA LEU A 16 -3.56 -3.89 11.44
C LEU A 16 -3.71 -3.83 9.92
N ASN A 17 -3.64 -2.63 9.34
CA ASN A 17 -3.74 -2.45 7.89
C ASN A 17 -2.65 -3.23 7.16
N THR A 18 -1.41 -3.15 7.65
CA THR A 18 -0.27 -3.83 7.03
C THR A 18 -0.41 -5.34 7.13
N PHE A 19 -0.84 -5.87 8.27
CA PHE A 19 -1.06 -7.29 8.48
C PHE A 19 -2.19 -7.84 7.58
N ILE A 20 -3.31 -7.13 7.49
CA ILE A 20 -4.42 -7.51 6.60
C ILE A 20 -3.98 -7.45 5.14
N TYR A 21 -3.28 -6.39 4.74
CA TYR A 21 -2.73 -6.26 3.39
C TYR A 21 -1.78 -7.41 3.06
N GLU A 22 -0.89 -7.77 3.97
CA GLU A 22 0.06 -8.86 3.79
C GLU A 22 -0.64 -10.22 3.66
N SER A 23 -1.66 -10.46 4.47
CA SER A 23 -2.45 -11.69 4.36
C SER A 23 -3.23 -11.80 3.05
N LEU A 24 -3.77 -10.68 2.55
CA LEU A 24 -4.62 -10.67 1.34
C LEU A 24 -3.83 -10.54 0.04
N ALA A 25 -2.86 -9.64 -0.02
CA ALA A 25 -2.15 -9.28 -1.26
C ALA A 25 -0.86 -10.10 -1.45
N LYS A 26 -0.13 -10.40 -0.37
CA LYS A 26 1.16 -11.10 -0.45
C LYS A 26 1.04 -12.60 -0.63
N LYS A 27 -0.14 -13.16 -0.34
CA LYS A 27 -0.49 -14.57 -0.64
C LYS A 27 -1.15 -14.75 -2.00
N ASP A 28 -1.50 -13.67 -2.70
CA ASP A 28 -2.14 -13.75 -4.00
C ASP A 28 -1.12 -14.07 -5.10
N VAL A 29 -1.22 -15.29 -5.63
CA VAL A 29 -0.35 -15.81 -6.69
C VAL A 29 -0.45 -14.96 -7.96
N VAL A 30 -1.65 -14.49 -8.31
CA VAL A 30 -1.91 -13.68 -9.50
C VAL A 30 -1.19 -12.34 -9.42
N LEU A 31 -1.19 -11.69 -8.24
CA LEU A 31 -0.46 -10.44 -8.04
C LEU A 31 1.07 -10.63 -8.07
N LYS A 32 1.56 -11.79 -7.62
CA LYS A 32 3.00 -12.13 -7.73
C LYS A 32 3.41 -12.33 -9.18
N GLU A 33 2.63 -13.07 -9.96
CA GLU A 33 2.90 -13.32 -11.37
C GLU A 33 2.86 -12.03 -12.19
N LEU A 34 1.84 -11.20 -11.99
CA LEU A 34 1.74 -9.88 -12.65
C LEU A 34 2.95 -8.99 -12.32
N ASN A 35 3.38 -8.93 -11.05
CA ASN A 35 4.59 -8.17 -10.69
C ASN A 35 5.86 -8.72 -11.35
N LYS A 36 5.99 -10.04 -11.45
CA LYS A 36 7.14 -10.69 -12.10
C LYS A 36 7.19 -10.36 -13.58
N GLU A 37 6.06 -10.45 -14.28
CA GLU A 37 5.94 -10.10 -15.69
C GLU A 37 6.22 -8.61 -15.92
N MET A 38 5.70 -7.73 -15.05
CA MET A 38 5.94 -6.30 -15.13
C MET A 38 7.44 -5.97 -15.01
N ASN A 39 8.14 -6.64 -14.09
CA ASN A 39 9.59 -6.47 -13.91
C ASN A 39 10.38 -7.05 -15.09
N ALA A 40 9.94 -8.16 -15.68
CA ALA A 40 10.56 -8.71 -16.88
C ALA A 40 10.41 -7.76 -18.08
N LEU A 41 9.21 -7.20 -18.30
CA LEU A 41 8.97 -6.22 -19.36
C LEU A 41 9.75 -4.92 -19.13
N ARG A 42 9.89 -4.46 -17.88
CA ARG A 42 10.74 -3.30 -17.54
C ARG A 42 12.21 -3.53 -17.83
N LYS A 43 12.72 -4.75 -17.64
CA LYS A 43 14.09 -5.11 -18.02
C LYS A 43 14.25 -5.09 -19.54
N LYS A 44 13.34 -5.75 -20.27
CA LYS A 44 13.33 -5.72 -21.75
C LYS A 44 13.26 -4.31 -22.31
N LEU A 45 12.46 -3.43 -21.71
CA LEU A 45 12.36 -2.03 -22.14
C LEU A 45 13.71 -1.27 -22.09
N ARG A 46 14.64 -1.68 -21.21
CA ARG A 46 15.98 -1.08 -21.12
C ARG A 46 16.95 -1.59 -22.19
N GLU A 47 16.64 -2.72 -22.79
CA GLU A 47 17.46 -3.40 -23.81
C GLU A 47 17.03 -3.00 -25.23
N VAL A 48 15.83 -2.43 -25.38
CA VAL A 48 15.25 -2.05 -26.68
C VAL A 48 15.45 -0.56 -26.95
N GLU A 49 15.74 -0.21 -28.21
CA GLU A 49 15.94 1.17 -28.64
C GLU A 49 14.68 2.03 -28.42
N VAL A 50 14.86 3.19 -27.78
CA VAL A 50 13.78 4.12 -27.47
C VAL A 50 13.11 4.61 -28.76
N GLY A 51 11.79 4.51 -28.83
CA GLY A 51 11.00 4.94 -29.99
C GLY A 51 10.84 3.89 -31.09
N SER A 52 11.51 2.74 -30.99
CA SER A 52 11.26 1.60 -31.88
C SER A 52 9.83 1.07 -31.75
N LYS A 53 9.36 0.34 -32.77
CA LYS A 53 8.04 -0.32 -32.72
C LYS A 53 7.93 -1.28 -31.53
N GLU A 54 9.00 -2.03 -31.27
CA GLU A 54 9.08 -2.97 -30.14
C GLU A 54 9.01 -2.23 -28.79
N PHE A 55 9.68 -1.07 -28.67
CA PHE A 55 9.59 -0.22 -27.48
C PHE A 55 8.16 0.25 -27.21
N LEU A 56 7.45 0.70 -28.24
CA LEU A 56 6.05 1.13 -28.13
C LEU A 56 5.12 -0.04 -27.77
N GLU A 57 5.36 -1.24 -28.30
CA GLU A 57 4.60 -2.44 -27.95
C GLU A 57 4.82 -2.86 -26.49
N ILE A 58 6.07 -2.86 -26.02
CA ILE A 58 6.39 -3.18 -24.62
C ILE A 58 5.76 -2.13 -23.70
N GLN A 59 5.78 -0.85 -24.04
CA GLN A 59 5.10 0.19 -23.26
C GLN A 59 3.59 -0.03 -23.18
N LYS A 60 2.92 -0.36 -24.30
CA LYS A 60 1.49 -0.68 -24.28
C LYS A 60 1.19 -1.90 -23.41
N LYS A 61 2.02 -2.95 -23.49
CA LYS A 61 1.91 -4.13 -22.62
C LYS A 61 2.09 -3.77 -21.16
N LEU A 62 3.10 -2.96 -20.81
CA LEU A 62 3.32 -2.46 -19.46
C LEU A 62 2.14 -1.65 -18.93
N LEU A 63 1.53 -0.81 -19.76
CA LEU A 63 0.35 -0.01 -19.39
C LEU A 63 -0.85 -0.91 -19.07
N ASN A 64 -1.13 -1.88 -19.95
CA ASN A 64 -2.22 -2.83 -19.74
C ASN A 64 -2.00 -3.69 -18.49
N LEU A 65 -0.78 -4.18 -18.30
CA LEU A 65 -0.41 -4.98 -17.13
C LEU A 65 -0.49 -4.17 -15.82
N SER A 66 -0.08 -2.90 -15.86
CA SER A 66 -0.20 -1.97 -14.74
C SER A 66 -1.67 -1.71 -14.37
N LYS A 67 -2.53 -1.55 -15.37
CA LYS A 67 -3.99 -1.42 -15.17
C LYS A 67 -4.57 -2.68 -14.53
N GLU A 68 -4.21 -3.86 -15.04
CA GLU A 68 -4.68 -5.14 -14.49
C GLU A 68 -4.23 -5.34 -13.04
N LEU A 69 -2.95 -5.05 -12.76
CA LEU A 69 -2.38 -5.12 -11.42
C LEU A 69 -3.11 -4.15 -10.47
N THR A 70 -3.40 -2.94 -10.91
CA THR A 70 -4.17 -1.96 -10.14
C THR A 70 -5.58 -2.48 -9.87
N MET A 71 -6.30 -2.97 -10.90
CA MET A 71 -7.65 -3.51 -10.73
C MET A 71 -7.72 -4.69 -9.76
N LYS A 72 -6.71 -5.57 -9.78
CA LYS A 72 -6.66 -6.74 -8.88
C LYS A 72 -6.14 -6.43 -7.48
N SER A 73 -5.36 -5.36 -7.31
CA SER A 73 -4.78 -4.96 -6.01
C SER A 73 -5.62 -3.92 -5.27
N LEU A 74 -6.40 -3.11 -5.98
CA LEU A 74 -7.20 -2.04 -5.42
C LEU A 74 -8.24 -2.55 -4.39
N PRO A 75 -9.05 -3.60 -4.66
CA PRO A 75 -10.00 -4.11 -3.69
C PRO A 75 -9.32 -4.57 -2.40
N LYS A 76 -8.17 -5.25 -2.53
CA LYS A 76 -7.38 -5.72 -1.38
C LYS A 76 -6.81 -4.55 -0.58
N THR A 77 -6.38 -3.50 -1.27
CA THR A 77 -5.89 -2.27 -0.64
C THR A 77 -7.00 -1.57 0.13
N ILE A 78 -8.20 -1.46 -0.45
CA ILE A 78 -9.37 -0.88 0.22
C ILE A 78 -9.76 -1.71 1.45
N ILE A 79 -9.86 -3.03 1.31
CA ILE A 79 -10.19 -3.94 2.42
C ILE A 79 -9.15 -3.82 3.53
N SER A 80 -7.87 -3.75 3.18
CA SER A 80 -6.80 -3.58 4.17
C SER A 80 -6.82 -2.23 4.88
N GLY A 81 -7.44 -1.20 4.28
CA GLY A 81 -7.61 0.11 4.90
C GLY A 81 -8.82 0.22 5.82
N LEU A 82 -9.70 -0.79 5.87
CA LEU A 82 -10.93 -0.77 6.67
C LEU A 82 -10.70 -0.41 8.15
N PRO A 83 -9.68 -0.95 8.87
CA PRO A 83 -9.45 -0.56 10.26
C PRO A 83 -9.24 0.95 10.42
N SER A 84 -8.44 1.57 9.53
CA SER A 84 -8.26 3.02 9.53
C SER A 84 -9.54 3.78 9.22
N TYR A 85 -10.35 3.32 8.27
CA TYR A 85 -11.62 3.99 7.95
C TYR A 85 -12.61 3.91 9.12
N VAL A 86 -12.71 2.75 9.78
CA VAL A 86 -13.57 2.57 10.95
C VAL A 86 -13.13 3.50 12.09
N ILE A 87 -11.83 3.58 12.37
CA ILE A 87 -11.29 4.45 13.42
C ILE A 87 -11.45 5.92 13.07
N LEU A 88 -11.31 6.28 11.80
CA LEU A 88 -11.52 7.65 11.34
C LEU A 88 -13.00 8.06 11.49
N ILE A 89 -13.94 7.22 11.06
CA ILE A 89 -15.37 7.48 11.18
C ILE A 89 -15.76 7.55 12.65
N LEU A 90 -15.50 6.50 13.43
CA LEU A 90 -15.88 6.45 14.85
C LEU A 90 -15.19 7.53 15.67
N GLY A 91 -13.92 7.80 15.35
CA GLY A 91 -13.11 8.80 16.00
C GLY A 91 -13.63 10.22 15.78
N VAL A 92 -14.04 10.55 14.56
CA VAL A 92 -14.62 11.87 14.25
C VAL A 92 -16.05 12.00 14.77
N THR A 93 -16.90 10.99 14.57
CA THR A 93 -18.35 11.17 14.81
C THR A 93 -18.80 10.89 16.23
N TYR A 94 -18.18 9.95 16.95
CA TYR A 94 -18.69 9.48 18.25
C TYR A 94 -17.75 9.75 19.43
N LEU A 95 -16.45 9.81 19.18
CA LEU A 95 -15.45 9.77 20.25
C LEU A 95 -14.64 11.06 20.39
N ASN A 96 -14.87 12.04 19.50
CA ASN A 96 -14.11 13.29 19.43
C ASN A 96 -12.58 13.06 19.50
N LEU A 97 -12.11 11.99 18.84
CA LEU A 97 -10.71 11.60 18.83
C LEU A 97 -9.86 12.71 18.17
N PHE A 98 -10.41 13.37 17.16
CA PHE A 98 -9.73 14.43 16.41
C PHE A 98 -10.46 15.75 16.64
N PRO A 99 -10.20 16.42 17.77
CA PRO A 99 -10.92 17.64 18.15
C PRO A 99 -10.63 18.83 17.22
N ASP A 100 -9.56 18.77 16.44
CA ASP A 100 -9.15 19.78 15.48
C ASP A 100 -8.54 19.17 14.21
N TRP A 101 -8.36 19.99 13.19
CA TRP A 101 -7.74 19.56 11.93
C TRP A 101 -6.28 19.15 12.09
N LEU A 102 -5.57 19.71 13.07
CA LEU A 102 -4.15 19.41 13.32
C LEU A 102 -3.96 17.98 13.82
N SER A 103 -4.78 17.53 14.77
CA SER A 103 -4.79 16.17 15.30
C SER A 103 -5.17 15.13 14.24
N LEU A 104 -6.11 15.47 13.35
CA LEU A 104 -6.45 14.64 12.19
C LEU A 104 -5.27 14.50 11.22
N ILE A 105 -4.64 15.62 10.84
CA ILE A 105 -3.48 15.61 9.94
C ILE A 105 -2.32 14.83 10.56
N LEU A 106 -2.06 15.03 11.86
CA LEU A 106 -1.02 14.31 12.59
C LEU A 106 -1.27 12.80 12.56
N PHE A 107 -2.51 12.36 12.80
CA PHE A 107 -2.89 10.96 12.70
C PHE A 107 -2.64 10.37 11.31
N ILE A 108 -2.98 11.10 10.25
CA ILE A 108 -2.78 10.64 8.86
C ILE A 108 -1.28 10.48 8.56
N ILE A 109 -0.48 11.50 8.88
CA ILE A 109 0.97 11.49 8.64
C ILE A 109 1.62 10.34 9.41
N LEU A 110 1.30 10.19 10.70
CA LEU A 110 1.83 9.11 11.53
C LEU A 110 1.42 7.73 10.99
N SER A 111 0.18 7.58 10.54
CA SER A 111 -0.29 6.31 9.96
C SER A 111 0.48 5.95 8.67
N MET A 112 0.80 6.93 7.83
CA MET A 112 1.63 6.72 6.64
C MET A 112 3.08 6.32 7.00
N ILE A 113 3.68 7.01 7.96
CA ILE A 113 5.02 6.72 8.46
C ILE A 113 5.08 5.30 9.04
N PHE A 114 4.18 4.97 9.98
CA PHE A 114 4.15 3.66 10.61
C PHE A 114 3.86 2.54 9.61
N SER A 115 2.96 2.74 8.63
CA SER A 115 2.74 1.72 7.59
C SER A 115 4.01 1.48 6.76
N THR A 116 4.74 2.53 6.42
CA THR A 116 6.01 2.41 5.67
C THR A 116 7.08 1.68 6.48
N LEU A 117 7.24 2.03 7.76
CA LEU A 117 8.19 1.39 8.66
C LEU A 117 7.84 -0.10 8.88
N THR A 118 6.56 -0.41 9.11
CA THR A 118 6.08 -1.77 9.35
C THR A 118 6.31 -2.66 8.12
N ARG A 119 6.02 -2.15 6.91
CA ARG A 119 6.30 -2.89 5.66
C ARG A 119 7.78 -3.17 5.48
N LYS A 120 8.65 -2.18 5.71
CA LYS A 120 10.11 -2.37 5.63
C LYS A 120 10.62 -3.41 6.64
N PHE A 121 10.08 -3.40 7.86
CA PHE A 121 10.43 -4.37 8.89
C PHE A 121 10.02 -5.81 8.48
N LEU A 122 8.81 -5.98 7.94
CA LEU A 122 8.31 -7.27 7.49
C LEU A 122 9.09 -7.83 6.29
N GLN A 123 9.47 -6.96 5.33
CA GLN A 123 10.31 -7.35 4.19
C GLN A 123 11.69 -7.84 4.63
N ARG A 124 12.36 -7.12 5.54
CA ARG A 124 13.67 -7.54 6.08
C ARG A 124 13.63 -8.89 6.80
N LYS A 125 12.50 -9.20 7.45
CA LYS A 125 12.31 -10.50 8.13
C LYS A 125 12.18 -11.67 7.14
N GLU A 126 11.71 -11.42 5.92
CA GLU A 126 11.64 -12.44 4.86
C GLU A 126 12.99 -12.63 4.15
N GLU A 127 13.81 -11.58 4.03
CA GLU A 127 15.14 -11.66 3.40
C GLU A 127 16.23 -12.25 4.33
N GLY A 128 16.00 -12.24 5.65
CA GLY A 128 16.89 -12.81 6.66
C GLY A 128 16.62 -14.28 7.02
N LYS A 129 15.82 -14.99 6.22
CA LYS A 129 15.57 -16.43 6.31
C LYS A 129 16.13 -17.15 5.09
#